data_AF-A0A157ZSP8-F1
#
_entry.id   AF-A0A157ZSP8-F1
#
_cell.length_a   1.000
_cell.length_b   1.000
_cell.length_c   1.000
_cell.angle_alpha   90.00
_cell.angle_beta   90.00
_cell.angle_gamma   90.00
#
_symmetry.space_group_name_H-M   'P 1'
#
loop_
_entity.id
_entity.type
_entity.pdbx_description
1 polymer ?
#
loop_
_entity_poly.entity_id
_entity_poly.type
_entity_poly.pdbx_seq_one_letter_code
_entity_poly.pdbx_strand_id
1 'polypeptide(L)'
;MNPSAISMFLAFVIATLAITWWSASKTRSMKDFYNAGGSITGFQNGLALAGDYMSAAALFGLTSMIFFNRYDGMIYAVSLFVAWPLLMLLFAERIRNLGQVTIADIASSGSINRKRAR
;
A
#
# COMPACT_ATOMS: atom_id res chain seq x y z
N MET A 1 -32.08 13.28 -9.99
CA MET A 1 -30.61 13.14 -10.16
C MET A 1 -29.95 14.30 -9.44
N ASN A 2 -28.86 14.07 -8.72
CA ASN A 2 -28.12 15.14 -8.04
C ASN A 2 -26.91 15.55 -8.91
N PRO A 3 -27.02 16.60 -9.74
CA PRO A 3 -25.98 16.97 -10.70
C PRO A 3 -24.66 17.34 -10.01
N SER A 4 -24.71 17.89 -8.81
CA SER A 4 -23.53 18.26 -8.02
C SER A 4 -22.72 17.04 -7.57
N ALA A 5 -23.39 15.95 -7.15
CA ALA A 5 -22.69 14.72 -6.76
C ALA A 5 -22.02 14.04 -7.97
N ILE A 6 -22.70 14.04 -9.11
CA ILE A 6 -22.19 13.44 -10.36
C ILE A 6 -20.98 14.23 -10.86
N SER A 7 -21.02 15.56 -10.82
CA SER A 7 -19.90 16.39 -11.24
C SER A 7 -18.67 16.22 -10.36
N MET A 8 -18.83 16.14 -9.02
CA MET A 8 -17.72 15.89 -8.10
C MET A 8 -17.10 14.51 -8.31
N PHE A 9 -17.92 13.48 -8.53
CA PHE A 9 -17.43 12.12 -8.83
C PHE A 9 -16.62 12.08 -10.13
N LEU A 10 -17.17 12.64 -11.21
CA LEU A 10 -16.49 12.68 -12.51
C LEU A 10 -15.19 13.49 -12.44
N ALA A 11 -15.20 14.63 -11.74
CA ALA A 11 -14.00 15.44 -11.54
C ALA A 11 -12.89 14.64 -10.83
N PHE A 12 -13.24 13.90 -9.76
CA PHE A 12 -12.29 13.06 -9.04
C PHE A 12 -11.73 11.94 -9.94
N VAL A 13 -12.59 11.21 -10.65
CA VAL A 13 -12.17 10.13 -11.56
C VAL A 13 -11.24 10.64 -12.65
N ILE A 14 -11.59 11.75 -13.30
CA ILE A 14 -10.76 12.35 -14.36
C ILE A 14 -9.42 12.81 -13.78
N ALA A 15 -9.41 13.42 -12.59
CA ALA A 15 -8.17 13.84 -11.94
C ALA A 15 -7.25 12.65 -11.62
N THR A 16 -7.78 11.57 -11.04
CA THR A 16 -7.01 10.35 -10.76
C THR A 16 -6.43 9.77 -12.04
N LEU A 17 -7.24 9.63 -13.10
CA LEU A 17 -6.79 9.08 -14.39
C LEU A 17 -5.72 9.97 -15.06
N ALA A 18 -5.88 11.29 -15.01
CA ALA A 18 -4.90 12.23 -15.55
C ALA A 18 -3.55 12.12 -14.83
N ILE A 19 -3.56 12.03 -13.50
CA ILE A 19 -2.35 11.84 -12.69
C ILE A 19 -1.69 10.49 -12.99
N THR A 20 -2.47 9.41 -13.07
CA THR A 20 -1.95 8.07 -13.40
C THR A 20 -1.35 8.03 -14.80
N TRP A 21 -2.01 8.63 -15.80
CA TRP A 21 -1.51 8.70 -17.17
C TRP A 21 -0.22 9.51 -17.28
N TRP A 22 -0.16 10.67 -16.61
CA TRP A 22 1.05 11.48 -16.53
C TRP A 22 2.21 10.72 -15.86
N SER A 23 1.93 10.01 -14.76
CA SER A 23 2.92 9.16 -14.09
C SER A 23 3.42 8.04 -15.00
N ALA A 24 2.50 7.32 -15.66
CA ALA A 24 2.83 6.22 -16.58
C ALA A 24 3.69 6.69 -17.77
N SER A 25 3.46 7.91 -18.27
CA SER A 25 4.25 8.49 -19.36
C SER A 25 5.72 8.78 -18.99
N LYS A 26 6.04 8.86 -17.68
CA LYS A 26 7.38 9.10 -17.17
C LYS A 26 8.18 7.82 -16.88
N THR A 27 7.53 6.67 -16.79
CA THR A 27 8.21 5.38 -16.55
C THR A 27 8.79 4.86 -17.87
N ARG A 28 10.13 4.83 -18.02
CA ARG A 28 10.80 4.41 -19.27
C ARG A 28 11.60 3.09 -19.17
N SER A 29 11.87 2.58 -17.96
CA SER A 29 12.67 1.37 -17.74
C SER A 29 12.08 0.48 -16.62
N MET A 30 12.30 -0.83 -16.69
CA MET A 30 11.93 -1.79 -15.64
C MET A 30 12.53 -1.43 -14.27
N LYS A 31 13.76 -0.88 -14.24
CA LYS A 31 14.38 -0.42 -12.99
C LYS A 31 13.68 0.80 -12.40
N ASP A 32 13.15 1.68 -13.25
CA ASP A 32 12.34 2.84 -12.82
C ASP A 32 10.95 2.40 -12.36
N PHE A 33 10.44 1.28 -12.88
CA PHE A 33 9.15 0.74 -12.46
C PHE A 33 9.22 0.06 -11.08
N TYR A 34 10.25 -0.75 -10.81
CA TYR A 34 10.34 -1.49 -9.55
C TYR A 34 10.93 -0.70 -8.38
N ASN A 35 11.93 0.15 -8.64
CA ASN A 35 12.63 0.89 -7.58
C ASN A 35 12.55 2.40 -7.75
N ALA A 36 11.81 2.92 -8.73
CA ALA A 36 11.77 4.35 -9.05
C ALA A 36 13.17 4.98 -9.16
N GLY A 37 14.15 4.21 -9.65
CA GLY A 37 15.56 4.64 -9.74
C GLY A 37 16.24 4.92 -8.39
N GLY A 38 15.63 4.55 -7.26
CA GLY A 38 16.11 4.87 -5.91
C GLY A 38 15.84 6.32 -5.46
N SER A 39 15.03 7.08 -6.20
CA SER A 39 14.83 8.52 -5.96
C SER A 39 13.63 8.86 -5.06
N ILE A 40 12.92 7.88 -4.50
CA ILE A 40 11.77 8.11 -3.62
C ILE A 40 12.25 8.45 -2.20
N THR A 41 11.82 9.59 -1.67
CA THR A 41 12.12 9.99 -0.29
C THR A 41 11.34 9.15 0.71
N GLY A 42 11.87 9.00 1.94
CA GLY A 42 11.17 8.25 3.00
C GLY A 42 9.77 8.77 3.31
N PHE A 43 9.55 10.08 3.19
CA PHE A 43 8.23 10.69 3.38
C PHE A 43 7.24 10.34 2.25
N GLN A 44 7.68 10.39 0.99
CA GLN A 44 6.85 9.98 -0.15
C GLN A 44 6.48 8.50 -0.07
N ASN A 45 7.43 7.65 0.31
CA ASN A 45 7.16 6.22 0.54
C ASN A 45 6.16 6.03 1.68
N GLY A 46 6.35 6.72 2.81
CA GLY A 46 5.44 6.65 3.95
C GLY A 46 4.02 7.13 3.62
N LEU A 47 3.89 8.19 2.82
CA LEU A 47 2.59 8.71 2.38
C LEU A 47 1.89 7.77 1.40
N ALA A 48 2.63 7.17 0.45
CA ALA A 48 2.09 6.18 -0.47
C ALA A 48 1.55 4.95 0.29
N LEU A 49 2.35 4.45 1.23
CA LEU A 49 2.00 3.34 2.12
C LEU A 49 0.76 3.65 2.99
N ALA A 50 0.69 4.85 3.56
CA ALA A 50 -0.48 5.28 4.33
C ALA A 50 -1.75 5.37 3.47
N GLY A 51 -1.61 5.81 2.21
CA GLY A 51 -2.70 5.85 1.23
C GLY A 51 -3.21 4.46 0.88
N ASP A 52 -2.32 3.52 0.58
CA ASP A 52 -2.68 2.11 0.28
C ASP A 52 -3.32 1.41 1.48
N TYR A 53 -2.91 1.76 2.69
CA TYR A 53 -3.52 1.26 3.92
C TYR A 53 -4.96 1.75 4.11
N MET A 54 -5.27 2.95 3.62
CA MET A 54 -6.58 3.60 3.73
C MET A 54 -7.48 3.26 2.53
N SER A 55 -7.97 2.02 2.49
CA SER A 55 -8.96 1.60 1.49
C SER A 55 -10.40 1.91 1.91
N ALA A 56 -11.31 2.08 0.94
CA ALA A 56 -12.75 2.17 1.19
C ALA A 56 -13.29 0.95 1.97
N ALA A 57 -12.70 -0.22 1.75
CA ALA A 57 -13.03 -1.43 2.51
C ALA A 57 -12.69 -1.29 4.00
N ALA A 58 -11.55 -0.65 4.34
CA ALA A 58 -11.18 -0.39 5.72
C ALA A 58 -12.12 0.65 6.36
N LEU A 59 -12.46 1.72 5.61
CA LEU A 59 -13.42 2.73 6.06
C LEU A 59 -14.79 2.09 6.38
N PHE A 60 -15.44 1.48 5.40
CA PHE A 60 -16.77 0.88 5.60
C PHE A 60 -16.72 -0.35 6.52
N GLY A 61 -15.64 -1.12 6.49
CA GLY A 61 -15.44 -2.28 7.35
C GLY A 61 -15.38 -1.92 8.84
N LEU A 62 -14.53 -0.95 9.20
CA LEU A 62 -14.44 -0.46 10.57
C LEU A 62 -15.73 0.22 11.02
N THR A 63 -16.33 1.07 10.17
CA THR A 63 -17.60 1.74 10.51
C THR A 63 -18.71 0.71 10.75
N SER A 64 -18.81 -0.33 9.92
CA SER A 64 -19.78 -1.41 10.12
C SER A 64 -19.50 -2.18 11.40
N MET A 65 -18.23 -2.49 11.68
CA MET A 65 -17.84 -3.22 12.88
C MET A 65 -18.18 -2.45 14.17
N ILE A 66 -17.94 -1.14 14.20
CA ILE A 66 -18.31 -0.28 15.33
C ILE A 66 -19.83 -0.19 15.46
N PHE A 67 -20.56 -0.11 14.35
CA PHE A 67 -22.02 -0.06 14.36
C PHE A 67 -22.63 -1.31 15.02
N PHE A 68 -22.11 -2.50 14.73
CA PHE A 68 -22.61 -3.76 15.34
C PHE A 68 -22.06 -4.03 16.74
N ASN A 69 -20.76 -3.82 16.97
CA ASN A 69 -20.06 -4.26 18.19
C ASN A 69 -19.83 -3.12 19.20
N ARG A 70 -20.35 -1.92 18.94
CA ARG A 70 -20.28 -0.74 19.83
C ARG A 70 -18.84 -0.49 20.31
N TYR A 71 -18.62 -0.52 21.63
CA TYR A 71 -17.33 -0.20 22.26
C TYR A 71 -16.22 -1.16 21.86
N ASP A 72 -16.53 -2.45 21.74
CA ASP A 72 -15.54 -3.46 21.35
C ASP A 72 -15.04 -3.22 19.92
N GLY A 73 -15.90 -2.70 19.04
CA GLY A 73 -15.52 -2.28 17.69
C GLY A 73 -14.49 -1.14 17.66
N MET A 74 -14.46 -0.27 18.69
CA MET A 74 -13.46 0.79 18.78
C MET A 74 -12.06 0.24 19.06
N ILE A 75 -11.96 -0.83 19.85
CA ILE A 75 -10.68 -1.49 20.12
C ILE A 75 -10.10 -2.05 18.80
N TYR A 76 -10.94 -2.68 17.97
CA TYR A 76 -10.53 -3.15 16.64
C TYR A 76 -10.04 -2.03 15.72
N ALA A 77 -10.67 -0.86 15.76
CA ALA A 77 -10.22 0.29 14.99
C ALA A 77 -8.82 0.77 15.43
N VAL A 78 -8.57 0.85 16.74
CA VAL A 78 -7.26 1.22 17.28
C VAL A 78 -6.20 0.17 16.96
N SER A 79 -6.54 -1.12 17.10
CA SER A 79 -5.64 -2.22 16.76
C SER A 79 -5.21 -2.21 15.29
N LEU A 80 -6.11 -1.84 14.37
CA LEU A 80 -5.79 -1.68 12.95
C LEU A 80 -4.66 -0.64 12.80
N PHE A 81 -4.85 0.58 13.30
CA PHE A 81 -3.83 1.64 13.18
C PHE A 81 -2.51 1.34 13.88
N VAL A 82 -2.53 0.68 15.05
CA VAL A 82 -1.31 0.34 15.79
C VAL A 82 -0.54 -0.80 15.12
N ALA A 83 -1.23 -1.78 14.54
CA ALA A 83 -0.59 -2.92 13.90
C ALA A 83 0.26 -2.53 12.68
N TRP A 84 -0.16 -1.52 11.91
CA TRP A 84 0.53 -1.14 10.67
C TRP A 84 1.97 -0.65 10.88
N PRO A 85 2.26 0.39 11.69
CA PRO A 85 3.63 0.81 11.98
C PRO A 85 4.44 -0.30 12.64
N LEU A 86 3.81 -1.09 13.54
CA LEU A 86 4.49 -2.16 14.26
C LEU A 86 5.00 -3.24 13.30
N LEU A 87 4.15 -3.68 12.36
CA LEU A 87 4.52 -4.64 11.33
C LEU A 87 5.55 -4.06 10.36
N MET A 88 5.40 -2.80 9.96
CA MET A 88 6.41 -2.14 9.13
C MET A 88 7.78 -2.14 9.83
N LEU A 89 7.87 -1.76 11.11
CA LEU A 89 9.14 -1.74 11.84
C LEU A 89 9.76 -3.15 11.97
N LEU A 90 8.94 -4.16 12.26
CA LEU A 90 9.42 -5.53 12.44
C LEU A 90 9.92 -6.16 11.13
N PHE A 91 9.21 -5.95 10.02
CA PHE A 91 9.51 -6.60 8.74
C PHE A 91 10.36 -5.75 7.81
N ALA A 92 10.36 -4.41 7.92
CA ALA A 92 11.06 -3.53 6.99
C ALA A 92 12.56 -3.80 6.96
N GLU A 93 13.21 -3.99 8.11
CA GLU A 93 14.65 -4.27 8.14
C GLU A 93 14.99 -5.60 7.46
N ARG A 94 14.20 -6.65 7.74
CA ARG A 94 14.43 -7.97 7.15
C ARG A 94 14.21 -7.99 5.65
N ILE A 95 13.18 -7.33 5.16
CA ILE A 95 12.87 -7.23 3.73
C ILE A 95 13.90 -6.36 3.01
N ARG A 96 14.32 -5.23 3.61
CA ARG A 96 15.36 -4.36 3.05
C ARG A 96 16.71 -5.08 2.91
N ASN A 97 17.05 -5.95 3.86
CA ASN A 97 18.32 -6.69 3.85
C ASN A 97 18.37 -7.83 2.81
N LEU A 98 17.22 -8.28 2.28
CA LEU A 98 17.16 -9.33 1.26
C LEU A 98 17.46 -8.81 -0.15
N GLY A 99 17.29 -7.51 -0.42
CA GLY A 99 17.66 -6.88 -1.69
C GLY A 99 16.86 -7.35 -2.92
N GLN A 100 15.79 -8.10 -2.71
CA GLN A 100 14.93 -8.64 -3.78
C GLN A 100 13.69 -7.78 -3.97
N VAL A 101 13.30 -7.61 -5.24
CA VAL A 101 12.24 -6.68 -5.65
C VAL A 101 10.85 -7.30 -5.67
N THR A 102 10.74 -8.64 -5.71
CA THR A 102 9.44 -9.34 -5.69
C THR A 102 9.38 -10.38 -4.58
N ILE A 103 8.17 -10.64 -4.06
CA ILE A 103 7.93 -11.69 -3.06
C ILE A 103 8.23 -13.08 -3.63
N ALA A 104 8.02 -13.28 -4.93
CA ALA A 104 8.37 -14.53 -5.62
C ALA A 104 9.88 -14.77 -5.61
N ASP A 105 10.70 -13.72 -5.79
CA ASP A 105 12.15 -13.80 -5.66
C ASP A 105 12.56 -14.16 -4.22
N ILE A 106 11.87 -13.61 -3.21
CA ILE A 106 12.11 -13.91 -1.79
C ILE A 106 11.79 -15.38 -1.46
N ALA A 107 10.65 -15.87 -1.92
CA ALA A 107 10.25 -17.26 -1.72
C ALA A 107 11.19 -18.24 -2.45
N SER A 108 11.57 -17.91 -3.69
CA SER A 108 12.45 -18.75 -4.50
C SER A 108 13.88 -18.76 -3.97
N SER A 109 14.46 -17.63 -3.53
CA SER A 109 15.79 -17.59 -2.91
C SER A 109 15.87 -18.45 -1.65
N GLY A 110 14.84 -18.44 -0.80
CA GLY A 110 14.77 -19.34 0.36
C GLY A 110 14.75 -20.82 -0.03
N SER A 111 14.10 -21.16 -1.15
CA SER A 111 14.02 -22.53 -1.67
C SER A 111 15.29 -22.99 -2.41
N ILE A 112 15.94 -22.09 -3.16
CA ILE A 112 17.16 -22.35 -3.93
C ILE A 112 18.36 -22.50 -2.99
N ASN A 113 18.44 -21.68 -1.94
CA ASN A 113 19.53 -21.77 -0.96
C ASN A 113 19.48 -23.10 -0.17
N ARG A 114 18.29 -23.68 0.04
CA ARG A 114 18.13 -25.03 0.61
C ARG A 114 18.59 -26.16 -0.31
N LYS A 115 18.57 -25.99 -1.63
CA LYS A 115 19.06 -26.99 -2.60
C LYS A 115 20.57 -26.96 -2.79
N ARG A 116 21.22 -25.83 -2.49
CA ARG A 116 22.69 -25.68 -2.55
C ARG A 116 23.41 -26.14 -1.27
N ALA A 117 22.68 -26.29 -0.17
CA ALA A 117 23.18 -26.76 1.13
C ALA A 117 23.02 -28.29 1.33
N ARG A 118 22.76 -29.03 0.26
CA ARG A 118 22.78 -30.50 0.19
C ARG A 118 23.73 -30.94 -0.90
#